data_AF-A0A8B8BA73-F1
#
_entry.id   AF-A0A8B8BA73-F1
#
_cell.length_a   1.000
_cell.length_b   1.000
_cell.length_c   1.000
_cell.angle_alpha   90.00
_cell.angle_beta   90.00
_cell.angle_gamma   90.00
#
_symmetry.space_group_name_H-M   'P 1'
#
loop_
_entity.id
_entity.type
_entity.pdbx_description
1 polymer ?
#
loop_
_entity_poly.entity_id
_entity_poly.type
_entity_poly.pdbx_seq_one_letter_code
_entity_poly.pdbx_strand_id
1 'polypeptide(L)'
;MKMDLKLKPLALAFICVVVIGFGDTAQQNSNNFLSSYDVQECVCQKMGWEPKCSKQPIKACPGKVIAFHAVLSNHLRNVPTSTIIKFDRVDLNDGNGYDPNTGKFTAPVDGVYYFLWTFSINKGTIAYLCGTVDGTCRSHVATYDLASKAEQISGHLVTRMKKGNRFWIQTFWKTVQFLHNNYSFLSGYKVSGC
;
A
#
# COMPACT_ATOMS: atom_id res chain seq x y z
N MET A 1 65.49 24.71 -17.27
CA MET A 1 64.36 25.57 -16.83
C MET A 1 63.24 24.66 -16.38
N LYS A 2 63.11 24.42 -15.07
CA LYS A 2 61.98 23.67 -14.47
C LYS A 2 60.79 24.62 -14.41
N MET A 3 59.66 24.25 -15.02
CA MET A 3 58.38 24.93 -14.78
C MET A 3 57.59 24.08 -13.78
N ASP A 4 57.59 24.51 -12.52
CA ASP A 4 56.68 23.99 -11.49
C ASP A 4 55.28 24.55 -11.72
N LEU A 5 54.38 23.72 -12.24
CA LEU A 5 52.96 24.07 -12.38
C LEU A 5 52.22 23.70 -11.08
N LYS A 6 52.12 24.65 -10.14
CA LYS A 6 51.25 24.50 -8.96
C LYS A 6 49.79 24.66 -9.36
N LEU A 7 49.10 23.54 -9.60
CA LEU A 7 47.66 23.52 -9.84
C LEU A 7 46.89 23.73 -8.52
N LYS A 8 46.03 24.75 -8.46
CA LYS A 8 45.22 25.06 -7.27
C LYS A 8 44.02 24.08 -7.14
N PRO A 9 43.60 23.70 -5.92
CA PRO A 9 42.58 22.67 -5.69
C PRO A 9 41.20 22.98 -6.30
N LEU A 10 40.91 24.27 -6.56
CA LEU A 10 39.66 24.70 -7.20
C LEU A 10 39.57 24.31 -8.69
N ALA A 11 40.70 24.19 -9.39
CA ALA A 11 40.74 23.78 -10.80
C ALA A 11 40.49 22.27 -10.98
N LEU A 12 40.87 21.44 -10.00
CA LEU A 12 40.58 20.01 -10.01
C LEU A 12 39.08 19.73 -9.76
N ALA A 13 38.43 20.52 -8.90
CA ALA A 13 37.02 20.36 -8.58
C ALA A 13 36.10 20.66 -9.78
N PHE A 14 36.44 21.65 -10.60
CA PHE A 14 35.67 21.96 -11.82
C PHE A 14 35.77 20.88 -12.90
N ILE A 15 36.91 20.19 -13.01
CA ILE A 15 37.08 19.09 -13.95
C ILE A 15 36.21 17.88 -13.54
N CYS A 16 36.06 17.61 -12.23
CA CYS A 16 35.16 16.56 -11.76
C CYS A 16 33.68 16.89 -12.01
N VAL A 17 33.25 18.16 -11.87
CA VAL A 17 31.84 18.54 -12.08
C VAL A 17 31.44 18.46 -13.56
N VAL A 18 32.36 18.70 -14.50
CA VAL A 18 32.08 18.55 -15.94
C VAL A 18 32.06 17.08 -16.37
N VAL A 19 32.86 16.20 -15.74
CA VAL A 19 32.82 14.75 -16.04
C VAL A 19 31.58 14.08 -15.43
N ILE A 20 31.07 14.57 -14.31
CA ILE A 20 29.80 14.08 -13.71
C ILE A 20 28.57 14.67 -14.43
N GLY A 21 28.72 15.79 -15.15
CA GLY A 21 27.63 16.42 -15.92
C GLY A 21 27.31 15.78 -17.28
N PHE A 22 28.08 14.78 -17.71
CA PHE A 22 27.85 14.05 -18.97
C PHE A 22 27.65 12.53 -18.77
N GLY A 23 27.42 12.08 -17.54
CA GLY A 23 26.85 10.76 -17.25
C GLY A 23 25.37 10.93 -16.91
N ASP A 24 24.51 10.11 -17.49
CA ASP A 24 23.07 10.01 -17.17
C ASP A 24 22.15 11.09 -17.77
N THR A 25 22.32 11.35 -19.07
CA THR A 25 21.14 11.48 -19.96
C THR A 25 21.12 10.34 -20.98
N ALA A 26 21.31 9.11 -20.50
CA ALA A 26 20.80 7.94 -21.20
C ALA A 26 19.47 7.59 -20.55
N GLN A 27 18.38 8.05 -21.17
CA GLN A 27 17.09 7.38 -21.12
C GLN A 27 17.37 5.87 -21.29
N GLN A 28 17.40 5.11 -20.18
CA GLN A 28 17.65 3.68 -20.21
C GLN A 28 16.51 3.02 -20.98
N ASN A 29 16.77 2.76 -22.25
CA ASN A 29 15.96 1.88 -23.06
C ASN A 29 15.96 0.53 -22.34
N SER A 30 14.78 -0.01 -22.02
CA SER A 30 14.58 -1.26 -21.25
C SER A 30 15.38 -2.46 -21.77
N ASN A 31 15.84 -2.38 -23.02
CA ASN A 31 16.63 -3.39 -23.71
C ASN A 31 18.08 -3.50 -23.21
N ASN A 32 18.64 -2.46 -22.57
CA ASN A 32 20.01 -2.50 -22.04
C ASN A 32 20.11 -3.15 -20.65
N PHE A 33 19.02 -3.19 -19.90
CA PHE A 33 18.99 -3.88 -18.61
C PHE A 33 18.89 -5.40 -18.81
N LEU A 34 18.02 -5.83 -19.74
CA LEU A 34 17.83 -7.25 -20.06
C LEU A 34 19.09 -7.89 -20.68
N SER A 35 19.83 -7.17 -21.51
CA SER A 35 21.06 -7.70 -22.11
C SER A 35 22.18 -7.97 -21.10
N SER A 36 22.17 -7.32 -19.93
CA SER A 36 23.10 -7.63 -18.84
C SER A 36 22.77 -8.97 -18.18
N TYR A 37 21.50 -9.39 -18.19
CA TYR A 37 21.07 -10.69 -17.67
C TYR A 37 21.44 -11.84 -18.61
N ASP A 38 21.37 -11.64 -19.93
CA ASP A 38 21.78 -12.67 -20.92
C ASP A 38 23.25 -13.10 -20.73
N VAL A 39 24.12 -12.14 -20.41
CA VAL A 39 25.54 -12.38 -20.11
C VAL A 39 25.70 -13.18 -18.81
N GLN A 40 24.85 -12.92 -17.81
CA GLN A 40 24.87 -13.55 -16.50
C GLN A 40 24.30 -14.98 -16.54
N GLU A 41 23.24 -15.20 -17.33
CA GLU A 41 22.65 -16.51 -17.63
C GLU A 41 23.71 -17.41 -18.30
N CYS A 42 24.49 -16.86 -19.25
CA CYS A 42 25.58 -17.58 -19.93
C CYS A 42 26.74 -17.98 -18.99
N VAL A 43 27.03 -17.17 -17.97
CA VAL A 43 28.04 -17.50 -16.93
C VAL A 43 27.54 -18.60 -16.00
N CYS A 44 26.27 -18.56 -15.59
CA CYS A 44 25.65 -19.58 -14.75
C CYS A 44 25.56 -20.95 -15.45
N GLN A 45 25.29 -20.97 -16.76
CA GLN A 45 25.30 -22.18 -17.60
C GLN A 45 26.68 -22.86 -17.63
N LYS A 46 27.74 -22.09 -17.89
CA LYS A 46 29.11 -22.62 -17.98
C LYS A 46 29.63 -23.18 -16.67
N MET A 47 29.14 -22.66 -15.54
CA MET A 47 29.53 -23.09 -14.20
C MET A 47 28.75 -24.32 -13.71
N GLY A 48 27.78 -24.82 -14.48
CA GLY A 48 26.94 -25.96 -14.09
C GLY A 48 26.07 -25.70 -12.86
N TRP A 49 25.90 -24.42 -12.51
CA TRP A 49 25.20 -23.96 -11.30
C TRP A 49 23.78 -23.49 -11.57
N GLU A 50 23.30 -23.58 -12.82
CA GLU A 50 21.88 -23.36 -13.10
C GLU A 50 21.05 -24.47 -12.45
N PRO A 51 20.12 -24.14 -11.53
CA PRO A 51 19.05 -25.07 -11.23
C PRO A 51 18.37 -25.36 -12.57
N LYS A 52 18.12 -26.64 -12.88
CA LYS A 52 17.42 -27.03 -14.12
C LYS A 52 16.16 -26.15 -14.22
N CYS A 53 16.18 -25.16 -15.11
CA CYS A 53 15.01 -24.35 -15.42
C CYS A 53 13.98 -25.28 -16.05
N SER A 54 13.22 -25.97 -15.21
CA SER A 54 12.02 -26.61 -15.66
C SER A 54 11.12 -25.48 -16.10
N LYS A 55 10.78 -25.44 -17.39
CA LYS A 55 9.56 -24.79 -17.88
C LYS A 55 8.36 -25.51 -17.27
N GLN A 56 8.26 -25.55 -15.94
CA GLN A 56 7.00 -25.82 -15.31
C GLN A 56 6.11 -24.67 -15.76
N PRO A 57 4.96 -24.95 -16.39
CA PRO A 57 4.00 -23.90 -16.64
C PRO A 57 3.80 -23.21 -15.29
N ILE A 58 4.05 -21.89 -15.24
CA ILE A 58 3.61 -21.08 -14.10
C ILE A 58 2.16 -21.50 -13.92
N LYS A 59 1.86 -22.19 -12.81
CA LYS A 59 0.50 -22.69 -12.56
C LYS A 59 -0.33 -21.44 -12.40
N ALA A 60 -0.86 -20.94 -13.51
CA ALA A 60 -1.66 -19.74 -13.56
C ALA A 60 -2.80 -20.04 -12.60
N CYS A 61 -2.80 -19.39 -11.43
CA CYS A 61 -3.84 -19.60 -10.47
C CYS A 61 -5.06 -18.89 -11.05
N PRO A 62 -6.04 -19.61 -11.62
CA PRO A 62 -7.16 -18.99 -12.30
C PRO A 62 -8.16 -18.42 -11.27
N GLY A 63 -7.69 -18.17 -10.04
CA GLY A 63 -8.47 -17.65 -8.94
C GLY A 63 -8.92 -16.25 -9.29
N LYS A 64 -10.24 -16.03 -9.20
CA LYS A 64 -10.85 -14.73 -9.34
C LYS A 64 -10.16 -13.73 -8.39
N VAL A 65 -9.70 -12.60 -8.93
CA VAL A 65 -9.15 -11.50 -8.14
C VAL A 65 -10.23 -11.01 -7.17
N ILE A 66 -9.86 -10.81 -5.91
CA ILE A 66 -10.73 -10.26 -4.88
C ILE A 66 -9.98 -9.11 -4.23
N ALA A 67 -10.41 -7.89 -4.56
CA ALA A 67 -9.81 -6.66 -4.08
C ALA A 67 -10.84 -5.53 -4.12
N PHE A 68 -10.76 -4.61 -3.18
CA PHE A 68 -11.57 -3.40 -3.19
C PHE A 68 -10.81 -2.21 -2.66
N HIS A 69 -11.21 -1.03 -3.12
CA HIS A 69 -10.78 0.26 -2.62
C HIS A 69 -11.98 1.19 -2.59
N ALA A 70 -12.26 1.78 -1.43
CA ALA A 70 -13.36 2.69 -1.24
C ALA A 70 -12.93 3.91 -0.40
N VAL A 71 -13.52 5.06 -0.69
CA VAL A 71 -13.16 6.37 -0.14
C VAL A 71 -14.42 7.05 0.38
N LEU A 72 -14.30 7.85 1.45
CA LEU A 72 -15.40 8.70 1.91
C LEU A 72 -15.62 9.86 0.92
N SER A 73 -16.82 10.05 0.39
CA SER A 73 -17.13 11.22 -0.46
C SER A 73 -17.37 12.49 0.35
N ASN A 74 -17.98 12.36 1.54
CA ASN A 74 -18.40 13.47 2.38
C ASN A 74 -17.75 13.43 3.76
N HIS A 75 -17.53 14.61 4.35
CA HIS A 75 -17.02 14.70 5.71
C HIS A 75 -18.02 14.07 6.68
N LEU A 76 -17.53 13.27 7.62
CA LEU A 76 -18.35 12.78 8.71
C LEU A 76 -18.12 13.66 9.94
N ARG A 77 -19.20 14.05 10.61
CA ARG A 77 -19.16 14.90 11.80
C ARG A 77 -19.97 14.25 12.91
N ASN A 78 -19.45 14.29 14.13
CA ASN A 78 -20.10 13.78 15.34
C ASN A 78 -20.63 12.35 15.17
N VAL A 79 -19.80 11.45 14.63
CA VAL A 79 -20.16 10.04 14.40
C VAL A 79 -20.31 9.35 15.75
N PRO A 80 -21.52 8.89 16.15
CA PRO A 80 -21.76 8.27 17.44
C PRO A 80 -20.99 6.97 17.61
N THR A 81 -20.85 6.49 18.85
CA THR A 81 -20.31 5.15 19.13
C THR A 81 -21.15 4.06 18.45
N SER A 82 -20.52 2.90 18.20
CA SER A 82 -21.13 1.75 17.52
C SER A 82 -21.65 2.02 16.09
N THR A 83 -21.19 3.10 15.45
CA THR A 83 -21.53 3.42 14.06
C THR A 83 -20.55 2.76 13.08
N ILE A 84 -21.09 2.13 12.03
CA ILE A 84 -20.30 1.59 10.92
C ILE A 84 -19.96 2.72 9.96
N ILE A 85 -18.69 2.83 9.60
CA ILE A 85 -18.23 3.82 8.63
C ILE A 85 -18.45 3.29 7.21
N LYS A 86 -19.22 4.03 6.42
CA LYS A 86 -19.56 3.68 5.03
C LYS A 86 -18.69 4.50 4.08
N PHE A 87 -17.85 3.83 3.30
CA PHE A 87 -17.04 4.45 2.26
C PHE A 87 -17.80 4.32 0.95
N ASP A 88 -18.47 5.40 0.57
CA ASP A 88 -19.50 5.38 -0.47
C ASP A 88 -18.94 5.49 -1.89
N ARG A 89 -17.76 6.09 -2.08
CA ARG A 89 -17.08 6.12 -3.37
C ARG A 89 -16.23 4.87 -3.54
N VAL A 90 -16.62 3.97 -4.44
CA VAL A 90 -15.91 2.72 -4.68
C VAL A 90 -15.11 2.82 -5.98
N ASP A 91 -13.79 2.85 -5.86
CA ASP A 91 -12.87 3.01 -6.99
C ASP A 91 -12.46 1.64 -7.57
N LEU A 92 -12.49 0.57 -6.75
CA LEU A 92 -12.25 -0.82 -7.15
C LEU A 92 -13.13 -1.77 -6.32
N ASN A 93 -13.69 -2.82 -6.94
CA ASN A 93 -14.46 -3.86 -6.23
C ASN A 93 -14.44 -5.22 -6.96
N ASP A 94 -13.26 -5.68 -7.36
CA ASP A 94 -13.09 -6.99 -7.97
C ASP A 94 -13.55 -8.10 -7.01
N GLY A 95 -14.37 -9.00 -7.54
CA GLY A 95 -15.02 -10.04 -6.73
C GLY A 95 -16.32 -9.60 -6.05
N ASN A 96 -16.69 -8.31 -6.15
CA ASN A 96 -17.93 -7.72 -5.60
C ASN A 96 -18.13 -8.02 -4.11
N GLY A 97 -17.05 -7.96 -3.33
CA GLY A 97 -17.08 -8.25 -1.90
C GLY A 97 -17.53 -7.07 -1.04
N TYR A 98 -17.26 -5.83 -1.47
CA TYR A 98 -17.60 -4.62 -0.70
C TYR A 98 -18.98 -4.06 -1.09
N ASP A 99 -19.78 -3.70 -0.09
CA ASP A 99 -21.07 -3.03 -0.27
C ASP A 99 -21.04 -1.61 0.34
N PRO A 100 -21.07 -0.55 -0.49
CA PRO A 100 -21.01 0.84 -0.03
C PRO A 100 -22.25 1.26 0.78
N ASN A 101 -23.40 0.61 0.59
CA ASN A 101 -24.62 0.97 1.32
C ASN A 101 -24.57 0.54 2.79
N THR A 102 -23.82 -0.52 3.08
CA THR A 102 -23.64 -1.06 4.44
C THR A 102 -22.27 -0.74 5.04
N GLY A 103 -21.27 -0.42 4.21
CA GLY A 103 -19.89 -0.20 4.62
C GLY A 103 -19.13 -1.49 4.93
N LYS A 104 -19.65 -2.65 4.48
CA LYS A 104 -19.15 -3.98 4.84
C LYS A 104 -18.52 -4.67 3.63
N PHE A 105 -17.40 -5.33 3.87
CA PHE A 105 -16.87 -6.35 2.98
C PHE A 105 -17.40 -7.73 3.40
N THR A 106 -17.88 -8.54 2.47
CA THR A 106 -18.27 -9.94 2.68
C THR A 106 -17.31 -10.84 1.91
N ALA A 107 -16.64 -11.77 2.60
CA ALA A 107 -15.70 -12.69 1.96
C ALA A 107 -16.42 -13.60 0.96
N PRO A 108 -16.12 -13.53 -0.35
CA PRO A 108 -16.80 -14.35 -1.36
C PRO A 108 -16.35 -15.81 -1.34
N VAL A 109 -15.14 -16.07 -0.83
CA VAL A 109 -14.52 -17.40 -0.69
C VAL A 109 -13.69 -17.48 0.59
N ASP A 110 -13.38 -18.69 1.03
CA ASP A 110 -12.42 -18.93 2.09
C ASP A 110 -11.02 -18.41 1.72
N GLY A 111 -10.33 -17.81 2.68
CA GLY A 111 -8.97 -17.32 2.46
C GLY A 111 -8.39 -16.49 3.59
N VAL A 112 -7.16 -16.05 3.38
CA VAL A 112 -6.54 -14.99 4.17
C VAL A 112 -6.80 -13.67 3.46
N TYR A 113 -7.23 -12.66 4.21
CA TYR A 113 -7.50 -11.32 3.70
C TYR A 113 -6.64 -10.31 4.42
N TYR A 114 -6.21 -9.30 3.68
CA TYR A 114 -5.54 -8.12 4.18
C TYR A 114 -6.49 -6.93 4.04
N PHE A 115 -6.69 -6.20 5.12
CA PHE A 115 -7.44 -4.96 5.15
C PHE A 115 -6.56 -3.84 5.67
N LEU A 116 -6.70 -2.65 5.09
CA LEU A 116 -6.02 -1.43 5.49
C LEU A 116 -7.03 -0.29 5.41
N TRP A 117 -7.07 0.54 6.44
CA TRP A 117 -7.84 1.77 6.42
C TRP A 117 -6.98 2.92 6.91
N THR A 118 -7.31 4.11 6.41
CA THR A 118 -6.73 5.37 6.85
C THR A 118 -7.86 6.36 7.02
N PHE A 119 -7.80 7.14 8.10
CA PHE A 119 -8.65 8.31 8.27
C PHE A 119 -7.81 9.54 8.42
N SER A 120 -8.17 10.59 7.69
CA SER A 120 -7.65 11.92 7.94
C SER A 120 -8.58 12.65 8.90
N ILE A 121 -8.00 13.27 9.92
CA ILE A 121 -8.71 13.94 11.02
C ILE A 121 -8.13 15.34 11.25
N ASN A 122 -8.94 16.21 11.86
CA ASN A 122 -8.52 17.56 12.23
C ASN A 122 -8.03 17.61 13.68
N LYS A 123 -7.35 18.71 14.03
CA LYS A 123 -6.95 19.04 15.40
C LYS A 123 -8.06 18.79 16.42
N GLY A 124 -7.69 18.18 17.55
CA GLY A 124 -8.62 17.91 18.66
C GLY A 124 -9.64 16.80 18.39
N THR A 125 -9.57 16.11 17.24
CA THR A 125 -10.42 14.94 16.99
C THR A 125 -9.93 13.76 17.83
N ILE A 126 -10.86 13.21 18.60
CA ILE A 126 -10.72 11.94 19.31
C ILE A 126 -11.42 10.87 18.47
N ALA A 127 -10.63 9.97 17.88
CA ALA A 127 -11.15 8.89 17.06
C ALA A 127 -10.85 7.54 17.71
N TYR A 128 -11.88 6.73 17.96
CA TYR A 128 -11.75 5.34 18.42
C TYR A 128 -12.44 4.43 17.42
N LEU A 129 -11.65 3.87 16.51
CA LEU A 129 -12.14 3.07 15.38
C LEU A 129 -11.54 1.68 15.45
N CYS A 130 -12.27 0.69 14.96
CA CYS A 130 -11.72 -0.64 14.83
C CYS A 130 -12.20 -1.42 13.62
N GLY A 131 -11.25 -2.20 13.08
CA GLY A 131 -11.53 -3.25 12.12
C GLY A 131 -12.22 -4.41 12.81
N THR A 132 -13.47 -4.66 12.42
CA THR A 132 -14.37 -5.63 13.04
C THR A 132 -14.63 -6.77 12.08
N VAL A 133 -14.55 -8.01 12.58
CA VAL A 133 -14.93 -9.22 11.85
C VAL A 133 -16.07 -9.89 12.60
N ASP A 134 -17.23 -10.00 11.94
CA ASP A 134 -18.46 -10.60 12.48
C ASP A 134 -18.78 -10.15 13.92
N GLY A 135 -18.69 -8.84 14.17
CA GLY A 135 -19.06 -8.20 15.43
C GLY A 135 -17.94 -8.16 16.47
N THR A 136 -16.83 -8.86 16.22
CA THR A 136 -15.65 -8.81 17.10
C THR A 136 -14.65 -7.78 16.58
N CYS A 137 -14.34 -6.78 17.40
CA CYS A 137 -13.34 -5.75 17.14
C CYS A 137 -11.93 -6.39 17.21
N ARG A 138 -11.19 -6.44 16.10
CA ARG A 138 -9.92 -7.19 15.94
C ARG A 138 -8.68 -6.32 15.87
N SER A 139 -8.79 -5.09 15.40
CA SER A 139 -7.66 -4.17 15.24
C SER A 139 -8.13 -2.76 15.56
N HIS A 140 -7.53 -2.17 16.60
CA HIS A 140 -7.96 -0.92 17.19
C HIS A 140 -7.02 0.20 16.77
N VAL A 141 -7.58 1.34 16.43
CA VAL A 141 -6.84 2.58 16.23
C VAL A 141 -7.50 3.66 17.08
N ALA A 142 -6.67 4.43 17.78
CA ALA A 142 -7.13 5.46 18.70
C ALA A 142 -6.28 6.72 18.56
N THR A 143 -6.89 7.88 18.71
CA THR A 143 -6.20 9.15 18.87
C THR A 143 -6.52 9.78 20.21
N TYR A 144 -5.54 10.48 20.77
CA TYR A 144 -5.66 11.18 22.05
C TYR A 144 -5.16 12.61 21.86
N ASP A 145 -6.03 13.58 22.13
CA ASP A 145 -5.73 15.01 22.30
C ASP A 145 -4.61 15.56 21.40
N LEU A 146 -4.89 15.54 20.09
CA LEU A 146 -3.90 15.86 19.06
C LEU A 146 -3.71 17.36 18.90
N ALA A 147 -2.45 17.80 18.98
CA ALA A 147 -2.04 19.20 18.85
C ALA A 147 -1.95 19.68 17.38
N SER A 148 -1.75 18.78 16.42
CA SER A 148 -1.56 19.10 14.99
C SER A 148 -2.86 19.52 14.30
N LYS A 149 -2.75 20.35 13.24
CA LYS A 149 -3.90 20.82 12.44
C LYS A 149 -4.60 19.69 11.68
N ALA A 150 -3.82 18.75 11.14
CA ALA A 150 -4.31 17.59 10.40
C ALA A 150 -3.42 16.39 10.71
N GLU A 151 -4.04 15.23 10.92
CA GLU A 151 -3.34 13.97 11.14
C GLU A 151 -3.99 12.84 10.32
N GLN A 152 -3.22 11.78 10.09
CA GLN A 152 -3.69 10.55 9.49
C GLN A 152 -3.54 9.42 10.51
N ILE A 153 -4.61 8.67 10.70
CA ILE A 153 -4.67 7.49 11.57
C ILE A 153 -4.96 6.29 10.67
N SER A 154 -3.99 5.37 10.63
CA SER A 154 -4.09 4.16 9.81
C SER A 154 -4.14 2.92 10.70
N GLY A 155 -4.88 1.92 10.25
CA GLY A 155 -4.90 0.59 10.85
C GLY A 155 -4.96 -0.47 9.77
N HIS A 156 -4.56 -1.68 10.14
CA HIS A 156 -4.61 -2.82 9.23
C HIS A 156 -5.02 -4.07 9.98
N LEU A 157 -5.43 -5.10 9.22
CA LEU A 157 -5.78 -6.41 9.74
C LEU A 157 -5.46 -7.48 8.70
N VAL A 158 -4.70 -8.49 9.11
CA VAL A 158 -4.55 -9.74 8.36
C VAL A 158 -5.34 -10.81 9.10
N THR A 159 -6.32 -11.43 8.44
CA THR A 159 -7.15 -12.44 9.10
C THR A 159 -7.62 -13.51 8.14
N ARG A 160 -7.88 -14.72 8.67
CA ARG A 160 -8.60 -15.75 7.92
C ARG A 160 -10.09 -15.45 7.95
N MET A 161 -10.71 -15.53 6.79
CA MET A 161 -12.16 -15.41 6.64
C MET A 161 -12.70 -16.64 5.90
N LYS A 162 -13.84 -17.11 6.38
CA LYS A 162 -14.71 -18.05 5.69
C LYS A 162 -15.65 -17.30 4.75
N LYS A 163 -16.09 -17.96 3.69
CA LYS A 163 -17.15 -17.45 2.82
C LYS A 163 -18.33 -16.97 3.67
N GLY A 164 -18.76 -15.73 3.46
CA GLY A 164 -19.86 -15.10 4.19
C GLY A 164 -19.46 -14.34 5.47
N ASN A 165 -18.23 -14.50 5.98
CA ASN A 165 -17.75 -13.62 7.05
C ASN A 165 -17.71 -12.17 6.56
N ARG A 166 -17.99 -11.24 7.46
CA ARG A 166 -18.05 -9.80 7.15
C ARG A 166 -17.00 -9.02 7.91
N PHE A 167 -16.35 -8.10 7.21
CA PHE A 167 -15.41 -7.13 7.75
C PHE A 167 -15.93 -5.70 7.57
N TRP A 168 -15.73 -4.82 8.56
CA TRP A 168 -16.04 -3.40 8.46
C TRP A 168 -15.26 -2.57 9.49
N ILE A 169 -15.30 -1.25 9.33
CA ILE A 169 -14.79 -0.31 10.33
C ILE A 169 -15.96 0.25 11.13
N GLN A 170 -15.83 0.27 12.46
CA GLN A 170 -16.81 0.92 13.33
C GLN A 170 -16.15 1.73 14.45
N THR A 171 -16.87 2.71 14.95
CA THR A 171 -16.52 3.43 16.19
C THR A 171 -16.86 2.57 17.41
N PHE A 172 -16.06 2.59 18.49
CA PHE A 172 -16.32 1.70 19.64
C PHE A 172 -16.31 2.33 21.05
N TRP A 173 -15.69 3.49 21.28
CA TRP A 173 -15.50 4.03 22.65
C TRP A 173 -16.08 5.44 22.86
N LYS A 174 -15.77 6.38 21.97
CA LYS A 174 -16.29 7.76 21.99
C LYS A 174 -16.79 8.17 20.63
N THR A 175 -17.67 9.17 20.63
CA THR A 175 -18.10 9.88 19.42
C THR A 175 -16.88 10.46 18.71
N VAL A 176 -16.77 10.20 17.41
CA VAL A 176 -15.71 10.75 16.55
C VAL A 176 -16.16 12.08 15.98
N GLN A 177 -15.44 13.15 16.30
CA GLN A 177 -15.87 14.52 15.99
C GLN A 177 -15.82 14.81 14.49
N PHE A 178 -14.77 14.34 13.82
CA PHE A 178 -14.54 14.66 12.41
C PHE A 178 -13.74 13.58 11.69
N LEU A 179 -14.22 13.14 10.52
CA LEU A 179 -13.45 12.38 9.55
C LEU A 179 -13.47 13.13 8.22
N HIS A 180 -12.29 13.39 7.66
CA HIS A 180 -12.17 14.09 6.39
C HIS A 180 -12.59 13.15 5.25
N ASN A 181 -13.37 13.64 4.28
CA ASN A 181 -13.59 12.91 3.01
C ASN A 181 -12.28 12.76 2.23
N ASN A 182 -12.29 12.09 1.08
CA ASN A 182 -11.21 11.98 0.07
C ASN A 182 -9.84 11.44 0.54
N TYR A 183 -9.37 11.83 1.71
CA TYR A 183 -8.17 11.39 2.41
C TYR A 183 -8.45 10.29 3.44
N SER A 184 -9.71 9.84 3.54
CA SER A 184 -10.10 8.68 4.36
C SER A 184 -10.61 7.57 3.47
N PHE A 185 -10.00 6.41 3.57
CA PHE A 185 -10.24 5.28 2.68
C PHE A 185 -10.10 3.94 3.40
N LEU A 186 -10.68 2.93 2.78
CA LEU A 186 -10.59 1.53 3.15
C LEU A 186 -10.24 0.71 1.91
N SER A 187 -9.22 -0.13 2.06
CA SER A 187 -8.79 -1.08 1.05
C SER A 187 -8.75 -2.47 1.62
N GLY A 188 -8.92 -3.47 0.77
CA GLY A 188 -8.60 -4.83 1.15
C GLY A 188 -8.52 -5.77 -0.04
N TYR A 189 -7.82 -6.87 0.15
CA TYR A 189 -7.67 -7.90 -0.87
C TYR A 189 -7.46 -9.28 -0.23
N LYS A 190 -7.81 -10.33 -0.98
CA LYS A 190 -7.47 -11.70 -0.59
C LYS A 190 -5.97 -11.90 -0.84
N VAL A 191 -5.22 -12.22 0.22
CA VAL A 191 -3.82 -12.63 0.09
C VAL A 191 -3.80 -13.94 -0.66
N SER A 192 -3.07 -13.97 -1.78
CA SER A 192 -3.06 -15.12 -2.69
C SER A 192 -2.71 -16.40 -1.95
N GLY A 193 -3.57 -17.40 -2.17
CA GLY A 193 -3.30 -18.80 -1.93
C GLY A 193 -3.89 -19.52 -3.13
N CYS A 194 -3.00 -20.07 -3.96
CA CYS A 194 -3.34 -21.28 -4.67
C CYS A 194 -3.32 -22.41 -3.61
#